data_AF-A0A848WPE2-F1
#
_entry.id   AF-A0A848WPE2-F1
#
_cell.length_a   1.000
_cell.length_b   1.000
_cell.length_c   1.000
_cell.angle_alpha   90.00
_cell.angle_beta   90.00
_cell.angle_gamma   90.00
#
_symmetry.space_group_name_H-M   'P 1'
#
loop_
_entity.id
_entity.type
_entity.pdbx_description
1 polymer ?
#
loop_
_entity_poly.entity_id
_entity_poly.type
_entity_poly.pdbx_seq_one_letter_code
_entity_poly.pdbx_strand_id
1 'polypeptide(L)' 'MIVYSHRFSGVLQQLVVELGLDMILADSDSPVSLTDNEVMLTDVANGLGVDVKKVAASDGSVLFKFQRRG' A
#
# COMPACT_ATOMS: atom_id res chain seq x y z
N MET A 1 -19.19 -16.48 -8.64
CA MET A 1 -17.84 -16.61 -8.06
C MET A 1 -17.48 -15.34 -7.27
N ILE A 2 -18.34 -14.95 -6.32
CA ILE A 2 -18.23 -13.65 -5.61
C ILE A 2 -17.74 -13.86 -4.16
N VAL A 3 -18.04 -15.01 -3.56
CA VAL A 3 -17.69 -15.31 -2.16
C VAL A 3 -16.17 -15.46 -1.93
N TYR A 4 -15.43 -15.97 -2.91
CA TYR A 4 -13.98 -16.19 -2.77
C TYR A 4 -13.16 -14.90 -2.83
N SER A 5 -13.54 -13.93 -3.68
CA SER A 5 -12.84 -12.66 -3.81
C SER A 5 -12.97 -11.80 -2.54
N HIS A 6 -14.16 -11.74 -1.93
CA HIS A 6 -14.35 -10.98 -0.68
C HIS A 6 -13.53 -11.54 0.49
N ARG A 7 -13.43 -12.87 0.62
CA ARG A 7 -12.60 -13.50 1.66
C ARG A 7 -11.12 -13.26 1.43
N PHE A 8 -10.68 -13.30 0.19
CA PHE A 8 -9.30 -13.02 -0.19
C PHE A 8 -8.90 -11.57 0.10
N SER A 9 -9.76 -10.61 -0.25
CA SER A 9 -9.55 -9.18 0.08
C SER A 9 -9.44 -8.96 1.59
N GLY A 10 -10.29 -9.63 2.39
CA GLY A 10 -10.22 -9.55 3.86
C GLY A 10 -8.91 -10.10 4.42
N VAL A 11 -8.41 -11.23 3.91
CA VAL A 11 -7.10 -11.78 4.31
C VAL A 11 -5.96 -10.84 3.94
N LEU A 12 -5.96 -10.28 2.72
CA LEU A 12 -4.93 -9.32 2.29
C LEU A 12 -4.95 -8.03 3.12
N GLN A 13 -6.14 -7.50 3.40
CA GLN A 13 -6.30 -6.34 4.29
C GLN A 13 -5.74 -6.65 5.67
N GLN A 14 -6.01 -7.84 6.21
CA GLN A 14 -5.53 -8.26 7.52
C GLN A 14 -4.00 -8.43 7.53
N LEU A 15 -3.41 -9.04 6.50
CA LEU A 15 -1.96 -9.17 6.38
C LEU A 15 -1.28 -7.81 6.32
N VAL A 16 -1.78 -6.89 5.50
CA VAL A 16 -1.15 -5.59 5.29
C VAL A 16 -1.29 -4.69 6.54
N VAL A 17 -2.44 -4.71 7.21
CA VAL A 17 -2.69 -3.85 8.39
C VAL A 17 -2.18 -4.48 9.68
N GLU A 18 -2.49 -5.75 9.96
CA GLU A 18 -2.19 -6.36 11.27
C GLU A 18 -0.75 -6.86 11.38
N LEU A 19 -0.13 -7.30 10.27
CA LEU A 19 1.30 -7.63 10.29
C LEU A 19 2.19 -6.38 10.18
N GLY A 20 1.61 -5.19 9.99
CA GLY A 20 2.34 -3.93 9.89
C GLY A 20 3.31 -3.91 8.71
N LEU A 21 2.85 -4.37 7.54
CA LEU A 21 3.68 -4.36 6.34
C LEU A 21 3.85 -2.91 5.85
N ASP A 22 5.08 -2.43 5.93
CA ASP A 22 5.50 -1.13 5.46
C ASP A 22 6.24 -1.30 4.12
N MET A 23 5.96 -0.44 3.13
CA MET A 23 6.64 -0.46 1.83
C MET A 23 7.53 0.78 1.69
N ILE A 24 8.80 0.59 1.35
CA ILE A 24 9.76 1.67 1.09
C ILE A 24 10.08 1.67 -0.40
N LEU A 25 9.91 2.81 -1.05
CA LEU A 25 10.27 3.01 -2.45
C LEU A 25 11.28 4.15 -2.59
N ALA A 26 12.23 4.01 -3.50
CA ALA A 26 13.22 5.03 -3.83
C ALA A 26 13.35 5.14 -5.36
N ASP A 27 13.53 6.36 -5.87
CA ASP A 27 13.62 6.63 -7.31
C ASP A 27 14.99 6.25 -7.92
N SER A 28 16.03 6.04 -7.12
CA SER A 28 17.42 5.95 -7.60
C SER A 28 17.67 4.89 -8.67
N ASP A 29 16.90 3.80 -8.64
CA ASP A 29 17.07 2.63 -9.54
C ASP A 29 15.74 2.11 -10.09
N SER A 30 14.66 2.90 -9.98
CA SER A 30 13.32 2.45 -10.36
C SER A 30 13.00 2.80 -11.82
N PRO A 31 12.51 1.83 -12.63
CA PRO A 31 12.01 2.12 -13.99
C PRO A 31 10.66 2.85 -14.00
N VAL A 32 10.02 2.99 -12.83
CA VAL A 32 8.71 3.64 -12.63
C VAL A 32 8.88 4.77 -11.63
N SER A 33 8.31 5.94 -11.92
CA SER A 33 8.42 7.09 -11.03
C SER A 33 7.75 6.85 -9.68
N LEU A 34 8.24 7.48 -8.61
CA LEU A 34 7.55 7.48 -7.32
C LEU A 34 6.09 7.91 -7.46
N THR A 35 5.79 8.94 -8.26
CA THR A 35 4.41 9.42 -8.48
C THR A 35 3.48 8.34 -9.05
N ASP A 36 3.95 7.58 -10.05
CA ASP A 36 3.14 6.51 -10.65
C ASP A 36 2.91 5.35 -9.68
N ASN A 37 3.96 4.99 -8.91
CA ASN A 37 3.85 4.01 -7.83
C ASN A 37 2.86 4.47 -6.76
N GLU A 38 2.86 5.75 -6.41
CA GLU A 38 1.92 6.32 -5.45
C GLU A 38 0.46 6.21 -5.90
N VAL A 39 0.18 6.50 -7.17
CA VAL A 39 -1.17 6.37 -7.74
C VAL A 39 -1.61 4.91 -7.68
N MET A 40 -0.75 3.99 -8.12
CA MET A 40 -1.03 2.55 -8.10
C MET A 40 -1.29 2.04 -6.68
N LEU A 41 -0.46 2.42 -5.71
CA LEU A 41 -0.64 2.03 -4.31
C LEU A 41 -1.92 2.59 -3.70
N THR A 42 -2.31 3.81 -4.07
CA THR A 42 -3.56 4.42 -3.64
C THR A 42 -4.77 3.67 -4.19
N ASP A 43 -4.73 3.28 -5.46
CA ASP A 43 -5.80 2.50 -6.11
C ASP A 43 -5.95 1.10 -5.50
N VAL A 44 -4.82 0.43 -5.24
CA VAL A 44 -4.80 -0.87 -4.56
C VAL A 44 -5.39 -0.75 -3.15
N ALA A 45 -4.99 0.27 -2.39
CA ALA A 45 -5.51 0.51 -1.05
C ALA A 45 -7.01 0.80 -1.05
N ASN A 46 -7.50 1.54 -2.06
CA ASN A 46 -8.93 1.77 -2.26
C ASN A 46 -9.69 0.47 -2.56
N GLY A 47 -9.14 -0.40 -3.41
CA GLY A 47 -9.69 -1.73 -3.68
C GLY A 47 -9.70 -2.65 -2.46
N LEU A 48 -8.75 -2.47 -1.54
CA LEU A 48 -8.65 -3.22 -0.28
C LEU A 48 -9.41 -2.60 0.89
N GLY A 49 -9.97 -1.39 0.74
CA GLY A 49 -10.66 -0.70 1.83
C GLY A 49 -9.73 -0.30 2.99
N VAL A 50 -8.48 0.05 2.68
CA VAL A 50 -7.47 0.52 3.65
C VAL A 50 -7.00 1.93 3.29
N ASP A 51 -6.44 2.63 4.26
CA ASP A 51 -5.86 3.95 4.07
C ASP A 51 -4.34 3.84 3.94
N VAL A 52 -3.75 4.68 3.09
CA VAL A 52 -2.30 4.77 2.89
C VAL A 52 -1.79 6.10 3.43
N LYS A 53 -0.79 6.05 4.29
CA LYS A 53 -0.06 7.20 4.79
C LYS A 53 1.35 7.22 4.22
N LYS A 54 1.75 8.37 3.69
CA LYS A 54 3.09 8.62 3.19
C LYS A 54 3.95 9.25 4.30
N VAL A 55 5.18 8.76 4.43
CA VAL A 55 6.18 9.31 5.34
C VAL A 55 7.47 9.47 4.54
N ALA A 56 7.94 10.71 4.38
CA ALA A 56 9.23 10.95 3.74
C ALA A 56 10.36 10.41 4.64
N ALA A 57 11.28 9.65 4.06
CA ALA A 57 12.49 9.21 4.73
C ALA A 57 13.65 10.17 4.47
N SER A 58 14.67 10.12 5.33
CA SER A 58 15.82 11.03 5.31
C SER A 58 16.78 10.80 4.13
N ASP A 59 16.65 9.67 3.43
CA ASP A 59 17.50 9.25 2.30
C ASP A 59 16.86 9.50 0.93
N GLY A 60 15.73 10.21 0.88
CA GLY A 60 14.97 10.46 -0.35
C GLY A 60 14.03 9.32 -0.74
N SER A 61 13.94 8.24 0.05
CA SER A 61 12.90 7.24 -0.09
C SER A 61 11.57 7.69 0.52
N VAL A 62 10.49 7.05 0.10
CA VAL A 62 9.14 7.25 0.63
C VAL A 62 8.67 5.97 1.27
N LEU A 63 8.26 6.08 2.53
CA LEU A 63 7.64 5.00 3.29
C LEU A 63 6.12 5.10 3.20
N PHE A 64 5.50 4.01 2.75
CA PHE A 64 4.06 3.82 2.66
C PHE A 64 3.60 2.92 3.79
N LYS A 65 2.74 3.47 4.65
CA LYS A 65 2.10 2.77 5.76
C LYS A 65 0.65 2.53 5.45
N PHE A 66 0.19 1.31 5.69
CA PHE A 66 -1.20 0.93 5.48
C PHE A 66 -1.92 0.82 6.82
N GLN A 67 -3.15 1.32 6.87
CA GLN A 67 -3.94 1.39 8.09
C GLN A 67 -5.41 1.09 7.81
N ARG A 68 -6.11 0.61 8.83
CA ARG A 68 -7.55 0.33 8.72
C ARG A 68 -8.28 1.65 8.46
N ARG A 69 -9.16 1.63 7.46
CA ARG A 69 -10.06 2.76 7.19
C ARG A 69 -11.05 2.89 8.34
N GLY A 70 -11.11 4.10 8.91
CA GLY A 70 -12.00 4.46 10.01
C GLY A 70 -13.46 4.51 9.62
#